data_AF-A0A969ZR44-F1
#
_entry.id   AF-A0A969ZR44-F1
#
_cell.length_a   1.000
_cell.length_b   1.000
_cell.length_c   1.000
_cell.angle_alpha   90.00
_cell.angle_beta   90.00
_cell.angle_gamma   90.00
#
_symmetry.space_group_name_H-M   'P 1'
#
loop_
_entity.id
_entity.type
_entity.pdbx_description
1 polymer ?
#
loop_
_entity_poly.entity_id
_entity_poly.type
_entity_poly.pdbx_seq_one_letter_code
_entity_poly.pdbx_strand_id
1 'polypeptide(L)'
;MNKEYSEVIKRAGKEGFALGAFNVFNHLTAKAVVAAAEELNLPVILEMSASVAKKLGSLHAINLLNQVKEEAKVPVIIHLDHCTDLDFALECVDNNWKSIMFDGSNLTLEENIKQCKKLVEYAKGRDIHIEGEVGVIQGMEDGVFSEASKLADFDETAYFIRETGVDTIAPAIGTAHGLYKGVPHINYELIKRITDELNTPVVIHGGTGLGKEAYKKLVECGAVKINVSTAIKYGYMNGMKEAINAEGAIEAPLKADDVIFESVKKVAKE
;
A
#
# COMPACT_ATOMS: atom_id res chain seq x y z
N MET A 1 -5.04 9.17 -15.09
CA MET A 1 -5.34 8.95 -13.66
C MET A 1 -6.70 8.31 -13.54
N ASN A 2 -6.75 7.11 -12.97
CA ASN A 2 -7.98 6.39 -12.65
C ASN A 2 -8.98 7.32 -11.94
N LYS A 3 -10.18 7.54 -12.50
CA LYS A 3 -11.13 8.53 -11.95
C LYS A 3 -11.55 8.21 -10.51
N GLU A 4 -11.83 6.94 -10.23
CA GLU A 4 -12.25 6.48 -8.89
C GLU A 4 -11.13 6.67 -7.86
N TYR A 5 -9.91 6.22 -8.16
CA TYR A 5 -8.74 6.41 -7.29
C TYR A 5 -8.43 7.90 -7.07
N SER A 6 -8.42 8.67 -8.16
CA SER A 6 -8.12 10.11 -8.14
C SER A 6 -9.10 10.88 -7.27
N GLU A 7 -10.39 10.60 -7.38
CA GLU A 7 -11.43 11.29 -6.61
C GLU A 7 -11.29 11.00 -5.13
N VAL A 8 -11.07 9.74 -4.75
CA VAL A 8 -10.97 9.32 -3.35
C VAL A 8 -9.70 9.88 -2.69
N ILE A 9 -8.55 9.86 -3.39
CA ILE A 9 -7.30 10.45 -2.88
C ILE A 9 -7.35 11.97 -2.82
N LYS A 10 -7.94 12.63 -3.82
CA LYS A 10 -8.14 14.09 -3.76
C LYS A 10 -9.08 14.47 -2.63
N ARG A 11 -10.10 13.66 -2.35
CA ARG A 11 -11.00 13.86 -1.23
C ARG A 11 -10.27 13.71 0.10
N ALA A 12 -9.43 12.68 0.24
CA ALA A 12 -8.58 12.44 1.40
C ALA A 12 -7.75 13.70 1.75
N GLY A 13 -7.05 14.27 0.77
CA GLY A 13 -6.28 15.50 0.97
C GLY A 13 -7.11 16.73 1.34
N LYS A 14 -8.32 16.89 0.78
CA LYS A 14 -9.20 18.04 1.06
C LYS A 14 -9.92 17.96 2.39
N GLU A 15 -10.36 16.76 2.76
CA GLU A 15 -11.19 16.51 3.95
C GLU A 15 -10.34 16.14 5.18
N GLY A 16 -9.03 15.96 5.01
CA GLY A 16 -8.10 15.72 6.12
C GLY A 16 -8.21 14.30 6.67
N PHE A 17 -8.25 13.29 5.79
CA PHE A 17 -8.14 11.88 6.16
C PHE A 17 -7.14 11.16 5.26
N ALA A 18 -6.73 9.95 5.65
CA ALA A 18 -5.95 9.06 4.80
C ALA A 18 -6.68 7.72 4.62
N LEU A 19 -6.49 7.08 3.47
CA LEU A 19 -6.92 5.73 3.23
C LEU A 19 -5.95 4.73 3.86
N GLY A 20 -6.50 3.75 4.58
CA GLY A 20 -5.75 2.55 4.94
C GLY A 20 -5.53 1.69 3.70
N ALA A 21 -4.26 1.39 3.42
CA ALA A 21 -3.86 0.47 2.36
C ALA A 21 -3.26 -0.78 3.00
N PHE A 22 -3.84 -1.93 2.72
CA PHE A 22 -3.53 -3.15 3.46
C PHE A 22 -3.02 -4.22 2.51
N ASN A 23 -1.81 -4.73 2.76
CA ASN A 23 -1.28 -5.84 1.98
C ASN A 23 -2.04 -7.13 2.29
N VAL A 24 -2.71 -7.64 1.28
CA VAL A 24 -3.44 -8.91 1.27
C VAL A 24 -2.74 -9.88 0.32
N PHE A 25 -2.84 -11.17 0.62
CA PHE A 25 -2.09 -12.19 -0.12
C PHE A 25 -2.92 -13.41 -0.52
N ASN A 26 -4.20 -13.41 -0.17
CA ASN A 26 -5.17 -14.41 -0.61
C ASN A 26 -6.60 -13.83 -0.48
N HIS A 27 -7.58 -14.61 -0.93
CA HIS A 27 -8.99 -14.23 -0.88
C HIS A 27 -9.49 -13.98 0.56
N LEU A 28 -9.05 -14.78 1.54
CA LEU A 28 -9.50 -14.67 2.94
C LEU A 28 -9.08 -13.34 3.57
N THR A 29 -7.80 -12.96 3.41
CA THR A 29 -7.28 -11.67 3.92
C THR A 29 -7.92 -10.47 3.22
N ALA A 30 -8.13 -10.56 1.91
CA ALA A 30 -8.85 -9.54 1.15
C ALA A 30 -10.28 -9.32 1.67
N LYS A 31 -11.05 -10.40 1.86
CA LYS A 31 -12.41 -10.30 2.40
C LYS A 31 -12.44 -9.77 3.83
N ALA A 32 -11.49 -10.16 4.67
CA ALA A 32 -11.43 -9.69 6.06
C ALA A 32 -11.19 -8.18 6.15
N VAL A 33 -10.27 -7.65 5.32
CA VAL A 33 -10.01 -6.21 5.23
C VAL A 33 -11.24 -5.45 4.70
N VAL A 34 -11.90 -5.95 3.64
CA VAL A 34 -13.13 -5.32 3.12
C VAL A 34 -14.24 -5.35 4.16
N ALA A 35 -14.43 -6.44 4.89
CA ALA A 35 -15.44 -6.53 5.94
C ALA A 35 -15.19 -5.51 7.08
N ALA A 36 -13.93 -5.28 7.46
CA ALA A 36 -13.58 -4.21 8.41
C ALA A 36 -13.97 -2.83 7.87
N ALA A 37 -13.67 -2.57 6.60
CA ALA A 37 -14.02 -1.31 5.93
C ALA A 37 -15.55 -1.11 5.81
N GLU A 38 -16.30 -2.18 5.52
CA GLU A 38 -17.77 -2.17 5.48
C GLU A 38 -18.39 -1.84 6.83
N GLU A 39 -17.88 -2.43 7.93
CA GLU A 39 -18.38 -2.12 9.28
C GLU A 39 -18.14 -0.66 9.68
N LEU A 40 -17.08 -0.05 9.16
CA LEU A 40 -16.77 1.36 9.39
C LEU A 40 -17.41 2.29 8.36
N ASN A 41 -18.00 1.74 7.29
CA ASN A 41 -18.50 2.49 6.13
C ASN A 41 -17.43 3.42 5.53
N LEU A 42 -16.20 2.91 5.39
CA LEU A 42 -15.04 3.65 4.87
C LEU A 42 -14.52 3.02 3.57
N PRO A 43 -13.95 3.82 2.65
CA PRO A 43 -13.21 3.28 1.51
C PRO A 43 -11.91 2.63 1.97
N VAL A 44 -11.43 1.64 1.22
CA VAL A 44 -10.19 0.90 1.54
C VAL A 44 -9.36 0.60 0.30
N ILE A 45 -8.04 0.53 0.46
CA ILE A 45 -7.13 0.05 -0.58
C ILE A 45 -6.69 -1.37 -0.21
N LEU A 46 -6.96 -2.32 -1.09
CA LEU A 46 -6.36 -3.66 -1.07
C LEU A 46 -5.06 -3.61 -1.86
N GLU A 47 -3.95 -3.82 -1.16
CA GLU A 47 -2.62 -3.89 -1.76
C GLU A 47 -2.22 -5.34 -1.94
N MET A 48 -1.57 -5.66 -3.05
CA MET A 48 -0.88 -6.93 -3.19
C MET A 48 0.54 -6.65 -3.64
N SER A 49 1.50 -7.19 -2.89
CA SER A 49 2.91 -6.99 -3.23
C SER A 49 3.26 -7.67 -4.55
N ALA A 50 4.24 -7.11 -5.25
CA ALA A 50 4.68 -7.63 -6.53
C ALA A 50 5.12 -9.11 -6.45
N SER A 51 5.76 -9.56 -5.37
CA SER A 51 6.14 -10.98 -5.23
C SER A 51 4.93 -11.91 -5.12
N VAL A 52 3.88 -11.50 -4.40
CA VAL A 52 2.65 -12.29 -4.29
C VAL A 52 1.92 -12.31 -5.63
N ALA A 53 1.79 -11.15 -6.29
CA ALA A 53 1.17 -11.05 -7.61
C ALA A 53 1.94 -11.89 -8.66
N LYS A 54 3.28 -11.84 -8.66
CA LYS A 54 4.14 -12.68 -9.51
C LYS A 54 3.93 -14.17 -9.24
N LYS A 55 3.88 -14.56 -7.96
CA LYS A 55 3.70 -15.96 -7.56
C LYS A 55 2.34 -16.51 -8.00
N LEU A 56 1.29 -15.70 -7.96
CA LEU A 56 -0.05 -16.07 -8.41
C LEU A 56 -0.22 -15.96 -9.94
N GLY A 57 0.59 -15.12 -10.58
CA GLY A 57 0.39 -14.62 -11.94
C GLY A 57 -0.47 -13.34 -11.92
N SER A 58 -0.02 -12.30 -12.62
CA SER A 58 -0.62 -10.95 -12.55
C SER A 58 -2.12 -10.94 -12.84
N LEU A 59 -2.55 -11.67 -13.88
CA LEU A 59 -3.97 -11.78 -14.25
C LEU A 59 -4.81 -12.51 -13.19
N HIS A 60 -4.27 -13.56 -12.56
CA HIS A 60 -4.99 -14.28 -11.51
C HIS A 60 -5.12 -13.42 -10.26
N ALA A 61 -4.03 -12.76 -9.86
CA ALA A 61 -3.99 -11.85 -8.72
C ALA A 61 -5.03 -10.72 -8.83
N ILE A 62 -5.08 -10.02 -9.97
CA ILE A 62 -6.05 -8.93 -10.17
C ILE A 62 -7.49 -9.43 -10.21
N ASN A 63 -7.75 -10.59 -10.82
CA ASN A 63 -9.09 -11.18 -10.86
C ASN A 63 -9.60 -11.58 -9.48
N LEU A 64 -8.73 -12.15 -8.63
CA LEU A 64 -9.05 -12.48 -7.25
C LEU A 64 -9.48 -11.24 -6.46
N LEU A 65 -8.72 -10.15 -6.58
CA LEU A 65 -9.05 -8.91 -5.86
C LEU A 65 -10.27 -8.20 -6.45
N ASN A 66 -10.45 -8.23 -7.78
CA ASN A 66 -11.63 -7.66 -8.43
C ASN A 66 -12.90 -8.36 -7.98
N GLN A 67 -12.90 -9.68 -7.83
CA GLN A 67 -14.06 -10.40 -7.30
C GLN A 67 -14.42 -9.91 -5.89
N VAL A 68 -13.44 -9.73 -5.01
CA VAL A 68 -13.68 -9.20 -3.66
C VAL A 68 -14.18 -7.76 -3.71
N LYS A 69 -13.64 -6.92 -4.62
CA LYS A 69 -14.11 -5.55 -4.86
C LYS A 69 -15.56 -5.50 -5.34
N GLU A 70 -15.96 -6.37 -6.26
CA GLU A 70 -17.31 -6.42 -6.83
C GLU A 70 -18.38 -6.82 -5.80
N GLU A 71 -18.01 -7.65 -4.82
CA GLU A 71 -18.89 -8.07 -3.72
C GLU A 71 -19.01 -7.00 -2.61
N ALA A 72 -18.13 -6.00 -2.59
CA ALA A 72 -18.03 -5.01 -1.52
C ALA A 72 -19.15 -3.96 -1.56
N LYS A 73 -19.57 -3.50 -0.38
CA LYS A 73 -20.58 -2.44 -0.19
C LYS A 73 -19.98 -1.04 0.00
N VAL A 74 -18.65 -0.96 0.09
CA VAL A 74 -17.87 0.28 0.20
C VAL A 74 -16.91 0.38 -0.99
N PRO A 75 -16.42 1.58 -1.34
CA PRO A 75 -15.42 1.73 -2.40
C PRO A 75 -14.14 0.97 -2.06
N VAL A 76 -13.74 0.05 -2.95
CA VAL A 76 -12.50 -0.71 -2.84
C VAL A 76 -11.59 -0.36 -4.01
N ILE A 77 -10.35 -0.01 -3.67
CA ILE A 77 -9.28 0.25 -4.63
C ILE A 77 -8.32 -0.93 -4.59
N ILE A 78 -7.80 -1.34 -5.75
CA ILE A 78 -6.79 -2.39 -5.85
C ILE A 78 -5.48 -1.76 -6.32
N HIS A 79 -4.39 -2.09 -5.65
CA HIS A 79 -3.08 -1.50 -5.87
C HIS A 79 -1.98 -2.58 -5.90
N LEU A 80 -1.11 -2.53 -6.91
CA LEU A 80 0.12 -3.32 -6.94
C LEU A 80 1.20 -2.59 -6.15
N ASP A 81 1.73 -3.24 -5.13
CA ASP A 81 2.66 -2.64 -4.17
C ASP A 81 4.11 -3.10 -4.40
N HIS A 82 5.09 -2.20 -4.21
CA HIS A 82 6.53 -2.43 -4.35
C HIS A 82 6.98 -3.18 -5.63
N CYS A 83 6.54 -2.77 -6.82
CA CYS A 83 7.01 -3.38 -8.06
C CYS A 83 8.37 -2.82 -8.49
N THR A 84 9.44 -3.58 -8.27
CA THR A 84 10.83 -3.23 -8.64
C THR A 84 11.20 -3.62 -10.08
N ASP A 85 10.34 -4.40 -10.74
CA ASP A 85 10.57 -4.97 -12.07
C ASP A 85 9.65 -4.27 -13.09
N LEU A 86 10.25 -3.49 -13.99
CA LEU A 86 9.52 -2.74 -14.98
C LEU A 86 8.72 -3.65 -15.92
N ASP A 87 9.28 -4.78 -16.36
CA ASP A 87 8.60 -5.66 -17.31
C ASP A 87 7.31 -6.25 -16.68
N PHE A 88 7.38 -6.62 -15.40
CA PHE A 88 6.20 -7.07 -14.67
C PHE A 88 5.19 -5.94 -14.41
N ALA A 89 5.65 -4.70 -14.18
CA ALA A 89 4.74 -3.56 -14.07
C ALA A 89 3.99 -3.31 -15.39
N LEU A 90 4.65 -3.44 -16.54
CA LEU A 90 4.03 -3.35 -17.87
C LEU A 90 3.02 -4.49 -18.10
N GLU A 91 3.34 -5.72 -17.69
CA GLU A 91 2.41 -6.85 -17.70
C GLU A 91 1.16 -6.55 -16.85
N CYS A 92 1.33 -5.96 -15.66
CA CYS A 92 0.21 -5.55 -14.81
C CYS A 92 -0.65 -4.47 -15.46
N VAL A 93 -0.05 -3.52 -16.17
CA VAL A 93 -0.80 -2.55 -16.99
C VAL A 93 -1.65 -3.28 -18.05
N ASP A 94 -1.09 -4.27 -18.74
CA ASP A 94 -1.80 -5.02 -19.77
C ASP A 94 -2.91 -5.92 -19.20
N ASN A 95 -2.72 -6.43 -17.98
CA ASN A 95 -3.73 -7.17 -17.21
C ASN A 95 -4.72 -6.27 -16.47
N ASN A 96 -4.78 -4.98 -16.79
CA ASN A 96 -5.78 -4.04 -16.30
C ASN A 96 -5.71 -3.73 -14.79
N TRP A 97 -4.52 -3.81 -14.19
CA TRP A 97 -4.28 -3.18 -12.88
C TRP A 97 -4.48 -1.68 -13.00
N LYS A 98 -5.31 -1.11 -12.11
CA LYS A 98 -5.70 0.31 -12.16
C LYS A 98 -4.90 1.22 -11.25
N SER A 99 -4.08 0.66 -10.37
CA SER A 99 -3.13 1.38 -9.55
C SER A 99 -1.87 0.53 -9.37
N ILE A 100 -0.70 1.10 -9.67
CA ILE A 100 0.58 0.40 -9.65
C ILE A 100 1.61 1.32 -9.01
N MET A 101 2.34 0.81 -8.03
CA MET A 101 3.56 1.43 -7.54
C MET A 101 4.77 0.85 -8.25
N PHE A 102 5.62 1.74 -8.78
CA PHE A 102 6.97 1.37 -9.19
C PHE A 102 7.98 1.78 -8.12
N ASP A 103 8.71 0.80 -7.62
CA ASP A 103 9.74 0.99 -6.60
C ASP A 103 11.14 0.83 -7.22
N GLY A 104 11.69 1.94 -7.69
CA GLY A 104 13.08 2.04 -8.10
C GLY A 104 13.99 2.63 -7.02
N SER A 105 13.58 2.62 -5.76
CA SER A 105 14.22 3.44 -4.71
C SER A 105 15.63 2.98 -4.33
N ASN A 106 15.95 1.71 -4.60
CA ASN A 106 17.30 1.13 -4.50
C ASN A 106 18.22 1.47 -5.69
N LEU A 107 17.70 2.08 -6.75
CA LEU A 107 18.48 2.53 -7.90
C LEU A 107 19.05 3.94 -7.66
N THR A 108 19.91 4.40 -8.57
CA THR A 108 20.22 5.83 -8.62
C THR A 108 18.94 6.62 -8.98
N LEU A 109 18.84 7.86 -8.50
CA LEU A 109 17.68 8.71 -8.76
C LEU A 109 17.35 8.80 -10.26
N GLU A 110 18.36 8.95 -11.10
CA GLU A 110 18.21 9.02 -12.57
C GLU A 110 17.66 7.72 -13.17
N GLU A 111 18.12 6.55 -12.72
CA GLU A 111 17.59 5.28 -13.23
C GLU A 111 16.18 5.00 -12.70
N ASN A 112 15.88 5.38 -11.45
CA ASN A 112 14.53 5.34 -10.90
C ASN A 112 13.58 6.21 -11.73
N ILE A 113 13.94 7.48 -11.97
CA ILE A 113 13.18 8.40 -12.83
C ILE A 113 12.94 7.79 -14.21
N LYS A 114 14.00 7.28 -14.85
CA LYS A 114 13.92 6.72 -16.19
C LYS A 114 12.98 5.53 -16.28
N GLN A 115 13.01 4.61 -15.32
CA GLN A 115 12.14 3.42 -15.33
C GLN A 115 10.70 3.77 -14.94
N CYS A 116 10.51 4.57 -13.90
CA CYS A 116 9.20 5.05 -13.47
C CYS A 116 8.50 5.85 -14.59
N LYS A 117 9.23 6.75 -15.26
CA LYS A 117 8.72 7.53 -16.39
C LYS A 117 8.25 6.65 -17.54
N LYS A 118 8.98 5.57 -17.88
CA LYS A 118 8.54 4.61 -18.90
C LYS A 118 7.20 3.98 -18.53
N LEU A 119 7.01 3.59 -17.26
CA LEU A 119 5.74 3.06 -16.80
C LEU A 119 4.61 4.10 -16.89
N VAL A 120 4.86 5.35 -16.45
CA VAL A 120 3.90 6.46 -16.56
C VAL A 120 3.51 6.70 -18.03
N GLU A 121 4.48 6.73 -18.94
CA GLU A 121 4.25 6.89 -20.37
C GLU A 121 3.44 5.72 -20.96
N TYR A 122 3.73 4.49 -20.55
CA TYR A 122 2.99 3.29 -20.99
C TYR A 122 1.55 3.25 -20.47
N ALA A 123 1.33 3.73 -19.24
CA ALA A 123 0.02 3.85 -18.60
C ALA A 123 -0.81 5.02 -19.14
N LYS A 124 -0.21 5.95 -19.88
CA LYS A 124 -0.87 7.16 -20.38
C LYS A 124 -2.07 6.82 -21.25
N GLY A 125 -3.23 7.39 -20.91
CA GLY A 125 -4.49 7.15 -21.62
C GLY A 125 -5.24 5.87 -21.21
N ARG A 126 -4.70 5.03 -20.32
CA ARG A 126 -5.32 3.75 -19.89
C ARG A 126 -6.09 3.81 -18.56
N ASP A 127 -6.24 5.01 -18.00
CA ASP A 127 -6.92 5.25 -16.72
C ASP A 127 -6.29 4.48 -15.54
N ILE A 128 -4.96 4.50 -15.47
CA ILE A 128 -4.16 3.85 -14.42
C ILE A 128 -3.53 4.95 -13.56
N HIS A 129 -3.42 4.67 -12.26
CA HIS A 129 -2.74 5.48 -11.27
C HIS A 129 -1.33 4.95 -11.03
N ILE A 130 -0.31 5.80 -11.09
CA ILE A 130 1.08 5.41 -10.83
C ILE A 130 1.61 6.08 -9.56
N GLU A 131 2.08 5.26 -8.62
CA GLU A 131 2.82 5.67 -7.43
C GLU A 131 4.32 5.46 -7.66
N GLY A 132 5.16 6.41 -7.21
CA GLY A 132 6.61 6.26 -7.20
C GLY A 132 7.19 6.39 -5.79
N GLU A 133 8.41 5.90 -5.58
CA GLU A 133 9.14 5.99 -4.31
C GLU A 133 10.48 6.73 -4.46
N VAL A 134 10.82 7.56 -3.46
CA VAL A 134 12.13 8.23 -3.34
C VAL A 134 12.67 8.04 -1.92
N GLY A 135 13.98 7.78 -1.83
CA GLY A 135 14.63 7.39 -0.56
C GLY A 135 14.43 5.91 -0.26
N VAL A 136 15.11 5.37 0.74
CA VAL A 136 15.07 3.93 1.09
C VAL A 136 14.48 3.75 2.47
N ILE A 137 13.41 2.97 2.56
CA ILE A 137 12.75 2.61 3.82
C ILE A 137 13.44 1.38 4.41
N GLN A 138 13.82 1.46 5.69
CA GLN A 138 14.46 0.34 6.39
C GLN A 138 13.47 -0.78 6.69
N GLY A 139 13.92 -2.02 6.65
CA GLY A 139 13.15 -3.18 7.13
C GLY A 139 13.04 -4.29 6.09
N MET A 140 12.16 -5.26 6.39
CA MET A 140 11.87 -6.39 5.51
C MET A 140 10.57 -6.11 4.77
N GLU A 141 10.63 -5.89 3.47
CA GLU A 141 9.46 -5.71 2.62
C GLU A 141 9.54 -6.63 1.42
N ASP A 142 8.44 -7.32 1.15
CA ASP A 142 8.31 -8.27 0.05
C ASP A 142 9.46 -9.30 -0.15
N GLY A 143 10.13 -9.70 0.93
CA GLY A 143 11.27 -10.63 0.85
C GLY A 143 12.64 -9.94 0.73
N VAL A 144 12.67 -8.62 0.55
CA VAL A 144 13.87 -7.78 0.47
C VAL A 144 14.11 -7.11 1.81
N PHE A 145 15.31 -7.32 2.36
CA PHE A 145 15.74 -6.66 3.58
C PHE A 145 16.67 -5.50 3.26
N SER A 146 16.35 -4.31 3.76
CA SER A 146 17.25 -3.17 3.77
C SER A 146 17.70 -2.85 5.20
N GLU A 147 19.01 -2.96 5.45
CA GLU A 147 19.62 -2.41 6.68
C GLU A 147 19.75 -0.89 6.61
N ALA A 148 19.88 -0.34 5.39
CA ALA A 148 20.04 1.08 5.16
C ALA A 148 18.69 1.78 5.17
N SER A 149 18.64 2.96 5.80
CA SER A 149 17.62 3.96 5.52
C SER A 149 18.29 5.14 4.82
N LYS A 150 17.66 5.64 3.76
CA LYS A 150 18.00 6.94 3.17
C LYS A 150 16.73 7.77 3.20
N LEU A 151 16.69 8.80 4.04
CA LEU A 151 15.58 9.75 4.01
C LEU A 151 15.49 10.39 2.62
N ALA A 152 14.27 10.59 2.16
CA ALA A 152 14.00 11.37 0.96
C ALA A 152 14.42 12.83 1.19
N ASP A 153 15.02 13.42 0.16
CA ASP A 153 15.29 14.84 0.10
C ASP A 153 14.18 15.56 -0.68
N PHE A 154 13.85 16.80 -0.30
CA PHE A 154 12.78 17.55 -0.94
C PHE A 154 13.09 17.88 -2.40
N ASP A 155 14.32 18.31 -2.71
CA ASP A 155 14.70 18.70 -4.07
C ASP A 155 14.82 17.48 -4.98
N GLU A 156 15.36 16.37 -4.48
CA GLU A 156 15.35 15.07 -5.18
C GLU A 156 13.91 14.62 -5.47
N THR A 157 13.00 14.75 -4.50
CA THR A 157 11.59 14.36 -4.64
C THR A 157 10.85 15.26 -5.63
N ALA A 158 11.05 16.58 -5.57
CA ALA A 158 10.49 17.55 -6.50
C ALA A 158 10.97 17.30 -7.93
N TYR A 159 12.24 16.96 -8.09
CA TYR A 159 12.80 16.57 -9.38
C TYR A 159 12.18 15.27 -9.90
N PHE A 160 12.08 14.24 -9.06
CA PHE A 160 11.46 12.97 -9.42
C PHE A 160 10.02 13.15 -9.92
N ILE A 161 9.19 13.86 -9.16
CA ILE A 161 7.78 14.11 -9.51
C ILE A 161 7.68 14.83 -10.86
N ARG A 162 8.50 15.87 -11.07
CA ARG A 162 8.49 16.64 -12.32
C ARG A 162 8.87 15.80 -13.54
N GLU A 163 9.91 14.98 -13.43
CA GLU A 163 10.42 14.23 -14.57
C GLU A 163 9.58 13.01 -14.93
N THR A 164 8.98 12.37 -13.92
CA THR A 164 8.17 11.16 -14.08
C THR A 164 6.70 11.45 -14.35
N GLY A 165 6.13 12.46 -13.69
CA GLY A 165 4.70 12.75 -13.74
C GLY A 165 3.84 11.72 -12.99
N VAL A 166 4.38 11.09 -11.94
CA VAL A 166 3.62 10.19 -11.06
C VAL A 166 2.40 10.87 -10.43
N ASP A 167 1.37 10.08 -10.14
CA ASP A 167 0.13 10.56 -9.55
C ASP A 167 0.21 10.67 -8.01
N THR A 168 1.01 9.82 -7.36
CA THR A 168 1.34 9.87 -5.92
C THR A 168 2.82 9.59 -5.68
N ILE A 169 3.32 10.04 -4.52
CA ILE A 169 4.72 9.88 -4.13
C ILE A 169 4.83 9.29 -2.73
N ALA A 170 5.70 8.28 -2.58
CA ALA A 170 6.12 7.69 -1.33
C ALA A 170 7.54 8.16 -0.99
N PRO A 171 7.72 9.24 -0.20
CA PRO A 171 9.03 9.64 0.29
C PRO A 171 9.40 8.84 1.54
N ALA A 172 10.64 8.35 1.62
CA ALA A 172 11.17 7.76 2.84
C ALA A 172 11.31 8.83 3.94
N ILE A 173 10.39 8.81 4.90
CA ILE A 173 10.26 9.83 5.97
C ILE A 173 10.78 9.38 7.34
N GLY A 174 11.44 8.23 7.44
CA GLY A 174 11.91 7.68 8.71
C GLY A 174 10.94 6.69 9.37
N THR A 175 9.92 6.25 8.63
CA THR A 175 9.19 5.01 8.93
C THR A 175 10.02 3.78 8.57
N ALA A 176 9.57 2.60 9.00
CA ALA A 176 10.24 1.33 8.73
C ALA A 176 9.22 0.22 8.48
N HIS A 177 9.59 -0.76 7.68
CA HIS A 177 8.81 -1.97 7.49
C HIS A 177 9.01 -2.95 8.66
N GLY A 178 7.92 -3.56 9.11
CA GLY A 178 7.92 -4.46 10.26
C GLY A 178 7.43 -3.80 11.55
N LEU A 179 7.87 -4.33 12.69
CA LEU A 179 7.58 -3.77 14.01
C LEU A 179 8.71 -2.82 14.42
N TYR A 180 8.34 -1.62 14.85
CA TYR A 180 9.29 -0.61 15.33
C TYR A 180 10.02 -1.05 16.60
N LYS A 181 11.33 -0.86 16.64
CA LYS A 181 12.16 -0.95 17.85
C LYS A 181 12.35 0.44 18.44
N GLY A 182 11.29 0.97 19.07
CA GLY A 182 11.28 2.31 19.66
C GLY A 182 10.37 3.29 18.91
N VAL A 183 10.49 4.59 19.23
CA VAL A 183 9.67 5.64 18.62
C VAL A 183 10.31 6.06 17.29
N PRO A 184 9.59 6.00 16.15
CA PRO A 184 10.17 6.42 14.87
C PRO A 184 10.35 7.94 14.80
N HIS A 185 11.45 8.35 14.18
CA HIS A 185 11.75 9.75 13.90
C HIS A 185 11.20 10.14 12.54
N ILE A 186 9.90 10.48 12.51
CA ILE A 186 9.18 10.82 11.28
C ILE A 186 9.44 12.28 10.87
N ASN A 187 9.83 12.48 9.62
CA ASN A 187 9.98 13.78 8.98
C ASN A 187 8.63 14.32 8.48
N TYR A 188 7.83 14.82 9.41
CA TYR A 188 6.52 15.43 9.13
C TYR A 188 6.61 16.68 8.25
N GLU A 189 7.71 17.44 8.37
CA GLU A 189 7.92 18.66 7.59
C GLU A 189 8.04 18.35 6.10
N LEU A 190 8.74 17.27 5.74
CA LEU A 190 8.85 16.84 4.35
C LEU A 190 7.49 16.53 3.71
N ILE A 191 6.61 15.81 4.42
CA ILE A 191 5.24 15.52 3.97
C ILE A 191 4.50 16.83 3.69
N LYS A 192 4.58 17.77 4.64
CA LYS A 192 3.89 19.05 4.54
C LYS A 192 4.39 19.87 3.35
N ARG A 193 5.71 19.94 3.16
CA ARG A 193 6.33 20.67 2.05
C ARG A 193 5.95 20.08 0.70
N ILE A 194 5.98 18.75 0.54
CA ILE A 194 5.56 18.10 -0.71
C ILE A 194 4.10 18.40 -0.99
N THR A 195 3.24 18.30 0.02
CA THR A 195 1.80 18.54 -0.14
C THR A 195 1.52 20.00 -0.51
N ASP A 196 2.12 20.96 0.20
CA ASP A 196 1.85 22.39 0.02
C ASP A 196 2.52 22.98 -1.23
N GLU A 197 3.79 22.64 -1.47
CA GLU A 197 4.62 23.28 -2.50
C GLU A 197 4.51 22.56 -3.85
N LEU A 198 4.33 21.23 -3.85
CA LEU A 198 4.28 20.41 -5.07
C LEU A 198 2.87 19.94 -5.43
N ASN A 199 1.89 20.12 -4.52
CA ASN A 199 0.49 19.71 -4.71
C ASN A 199 0.35 18.23 -5.16
N THR A 200 1.26 17.38 -4.68
CA THR A 200 1.32 15.96 -4.99
C THR A 200 0.92 15.16 -3.75
N PRO A 201 -0.08 14.27 -3.81
CA PRO A 201 -0.53 13.53 -2.64
C PRO A 201 0.55 12.56 -2.13
N VAL A 202 0.79 12.58 -0.81
CA VAL A 202 1.86 11.80 -0.17
C VAL A 202 1.34 10.49 0.40
N VAL A 203 2.09 9.42 0.13
CA VAL A 203 1.84 8.06 0.60
C VAL A 203 2.85 7.72 1.69
N ILE A 204 2.37 7.09 2.76
CA ILE A 204 3.20 6.70 3.90
C ILE A 204 3.33 5.18 3.94
N HIS A 205 4.56 4.72 3.82
CA HIS A 205 4.93 3.33 3.97
C HIS A 205 5.30 3.02 5.43
N GLY A 206 5.21 1.75 5.82
CA GLY A 206 5.58 1.33 7.18
C GLY A 206 4.58 1.74 8.28
N GLY A 207 3.27 1.73 8.03
CA GLY A 207 2.27 2.12 9.03
C GLY A 207 2.16 1.17 10.24
N THR A 208 2.58 -0.09 10.11
CA THR A 208 2.42 -1.07 11.20
C THR A 208 3.16 -0.65 12.48
N GLY A 209 2.43 -0.56 13.59
CA GLY A 209 2.99 -0.23 14.90
C GLY A 209 3.11 1.28 15.17
N LEU A 210 2.67 2.14 14.25
CA LEU A 210 2.49 3.55 14.55
C LEU A 210 1.39 3.75 15.60
N GLY A 211 1.66 4.63 16.57
CA GLY A 211 0.65 5.05 17.53
C GLY A 211 -0.38 6.00 16.90
N LYS A 212 -1.56 6.10 17.51
CA LYS A 212 -2.66 6.97 17.07
C LYS A 212 -2.23 8.43 16.81
N GLU A 213 -1.37 8.98 17.66
CA GLU A 213 -0.86 10.35 17.50
C GLU A 213 0.04 10.51 16.27
N ALA A 214 0.83 9.48 15.92
CA ALA A 214 1.64 9.51 14.71
C ALA A 214 0.75 9.48 13.46
N TYR A 215 -0.25 8.58 13.43
CA TYR A 215 -1.25 8.54 12.35
C TYR A 215 -1.96 9.88 12.16
N LYS A 216 -2.46 10.46 13.25
CA LYS A 216 -3.13 11.76 13.23
C LYS A 216 -2.21 12.84 12.64
N LYS A 217 -0.96 12.90 13.11
CA LYS A 217 0.02 13.90 12.65
C LYS A 217 0.42 13.70 11.19
N LEU A 218 0.53 12.45 10.70
CA LEU A 218 0.78 12.17 9.29
C LEU A 218 -0.34 12.76 8.40
N VAL A 219 -1.60 12.53 8.79
CA VAL A 219 -2.77 13.05 8.09
C VAL A 219 -2.81 14.58 8.14
N GLU A 220 -2.57 15.20 9.30
CA GLU A 220 -2.49 16.66 9.46
C GLU A 220 -1.40 17.29 8.58
N CYS A 221 -0.33 16.56 8.27
CA CYS A 221 0.74 17.01 7.37
C CYS A 221 0.46 16.75 5.88
N GLY A 222 -0.64 16.07 5.52
CA GLY A 222 -1.05 15.88 4.12
C GLY A 222 -0.91 14.45 3.59
N ALA A 223 -0.62 13.46 4.43
CA ALA A 223 -0.68 12.06 4.02
C ALA A 223 -2.10 11.67 3.60
N VAL A 224 -2.22 10.98 2.46
CA VAL A 224 -3.53 10.55 1.89
C VAL A 224 -3.70 9.03 1.85
N LYS A 225 -2.61 8.27 1.97
CA LYS A 225 -2.58 6.81 1.93
C LYS A 225 -1.53 6.33 2.92
N ILE A 226 -1.86 5.31 3.71
CA ILE A 226 -0.93 4.75 4.69
C ILE A 226 -0.94 3.22 4.57
N ASN A 227 0.21 2.63 4.28
CA ASN A 227 0.37 1.21 4.03
C ASN A 227 0.54 0.43 5.34
N VAL A 228 -0.19 -0.66 5.50
CA VAL A 228 -0.20 -1.55 6.68
C VAL A 228 -0.07 -3.00 6.21
N SER A 229 1.16 -3.51 6.24
CA SER A 229 1.50 -4.86 5.78
C SER A 229 1.66 -5.85 6.93
N THR A 230 2.55 -5.52 7.87
CA THR A 230 2.99 -6.45 8.91
C THR A 230 1.85 -6.79 9.87
N ALA A 231 0.99 -5.84 10.22
CA ALA A 231 -0.15 -6.09 11.10
C ALA A 231 -1.08 -7.18 10.53
N ILE A 232 -1.41 -7.11 9.23
CA ILE A 232 -2.26 -8.10 8.55
C ILE A 232 -1.63 -9.50 8.58
N LYS A 233 -0.32 -9.60 8.33
CA LYS A 233 0.44 -10.86 8.43
C LYS A 233 0.37 -11.43 9.86
N TYR A 234 0.52 -10.60 10.89
CA TYR A 234 0.37 -11.04 12.29
C TYR A 234 -1.05 -11.47 12.61
N GLY A 235 -2.08 -10.73 12.17
CA GLY A 235 -3.48 -11.11 12.33
C GLY A 235 -3.76 -12.48 11.73
N TYR A 236 -3.24 -12.74 10.53
CA TYR A 236 -3.37 -14.04 9.87
C TYR A 236 -2.65 -15.16 10.63
N MET A 237 -1.37 -14.95 10.99
CA MET A 237 -0.58 -15.98 11.70
C MET A 237 -1.11 -16.27 13.11
N ASN A 238 -1.62 -15.27 13.82
CA ASN A 238 -2.24 -15.45 15.13
C ASN A 238 -3.59 -16.15 15.01
N GLY A 239 -4.41 -15.76 14.04
CA GLY A 239 -5.67 -16.44 13.74
C GLY A 239 -5.46 -17.92 13.39
N MET A 240 -4.40 -18.26 12.66
CA MET A 240 -4.06 -19.67 12.40
C MET A 240 -3.68 -20.43 13.67
N LYS A 241 -2.89 -19.82 14.58
CA LYS A 241 -2.56 -20.43 15.87
C LYS A 241 -3.81 -20.66 16.73
N GLU A 242 -4.73 -19.71 16.72
CA GLU A 242 -6.02 -19.84 17.42
C GLU A 242 -6.88 -20.94 16.81
N ALA A 243 -6.97 -20.98 15.48
CA ALA A 243 -7.73 -21.99 14.74
C ALA A 243 -7.25 -23.41 15.03
N ILE A 244 -5.93 -23.65 15.13
CA ILE A 244 -5.36 -24.97 15.47
C ILE A 244 -5.83 -25.44 16.85
N ASN A 245 -6.07 -24.52 17.78
CA ASN A 245 -6.51 -24.83 19.15
C ASN A 245 -8.03 -24.80 19.32
N ALA A 246 -8.80 -24.44 18.28
CA ALA A 246 -10.25 -24.34 18.34
C ALA A 246 -10.92 -25.71 18.17
N GLU A 247 -11.96 -25.98 18.96
CA GLU A 247 -12.66 -27.26 18.95
C GLU A 247 -13.30 -27.56 17.60
N GLY A 248 -12.92 -28.69 17.00
CA GLY A 248 -13.47 -29.15 15.72
C GLY A 248 -13.02 -28.37 14.48
N ALA A 249 -12.04 -27.46 14.60
CA ALA A 249 -11.51 -26.68 13.48
C ALA A 249 -10.54 -27.48 12.61
N ILE A 250 -9.81 -28.44 13.19
CA ILE A 250 -8.90 -29.33 12.45
C ILE A 250 -9.68 -30.19 11.45
N GLU A 251 -10.86 -30.66 11.86
CA GLU A 251 -11.75 -31.50 11.06
C GLU A 251 -12.65 -30.69 10.12
N ALA A 252 -12.76 -29.37 10.32
CA ALA A 252 -13.58 -28.47 9.53
C ALA A 252 -12.81 -27.20 9.11
N PRO A 253 -12.06 -27.25 7.99
CA PRO A 253 -11.20 -26.14 7.55
C PRO A 253 -11.90 -24.78 7.40
N LEU A 254 -13.18 -24.76 7.02
CA LEU A 254 -13.93 -23.49 6.94
C LEU A 254 -14.14 -22.83 8.30
N LYS A 255 -14.21 -23.61 9.40
CA LYS A 255 -14.22 -23.03 10.75
C LYS A 255 -12.87 -22.43 11.13
N ALA A 256 -11.77 -23.03 10.66
CA ALA A 256 -10.45 -22.45 10.83
C ALA A 256 -10.33 -21.12 10.08
N ASP A 257 -10.86 -21.07 8.86
CA ASP A 257 -10.94 -19.85 8.05
C ASP A 257 -11.75 -18.75 8.76
N ASP A 258 -12.89 -19.06 9.40
CA ASP A 258 -13.68 -18.09 10.16
C ASP A 258 -12.87 -17.45 11.31
N VAL A 259 -12.08 -18.25 12.04
CA VAL A 259 -11.21 -17.75 13.12
C VAL A 259 -10.11 -16.84 12.57
N ILE A 260 -9.47 -17.24 11.47
CA ILE A 260 -8.42 -16.43 10.83
C ILE A 260 -9.01 -15.13 10.28
N PHE A 261 -10.20 -15.20 9.67
CA PHE A 261 -10.92 -14.06 9.12
C PHE A 261 -11.20 -13.01 10.19
N GLU A 262 -11.79 -13.39 11.32
CA GLU A 262 -12.10 -12.43 12.40
C GLU A 262 -10.83 -11.82 13.01
N SER A 263 -9.74 -12.59 13.12
CA SER A 263 -8.45 -12.07 13.58
C SER A 263 -7.88 -11.00 12.64
N VAL A 264 -7.87 -11.25 11.32
CA VAL A 264 -7.39 -10.28 10.32
C VAL A 264 -8.30 -9.04 10.27
N LYS A 265 -9.61 -9.24 10.27
CA LYS A 265 -10.61 -8.17 10.24
C LYS A 265 -10.45 -7.25 11.44
N LYS A 266 -10.25 -7.81 12.65
CA LYS A 266 -10.00 -7.03 13.85
C LYS A 266 -8.76 -6.14 13.70
N VAL A 267 -7.66 -6.69 13.20
CA VAL A 267 -6.43 -5.92 12.99
C VAL A 267 -6.60 -4.83 11.94
N ALA A 268 -7.33 -5.09 10.85
CA ALA A 268 -7.60 -4.09 9.82
C ALA A 268 -8.52 -2.95 10.28
N LYS A 269 -9.38 -3.22 11.29
CA LYS A 269 -10.35 -2.27 11.84
C LYS A 269 -9.73 -1.27 12.82
N GLU A 270 -8.66 -1.67 13.52
CA GLU A 270 -7.94 -0.86 14.51
C GLU A 270 -7.05 0.21 13.86
#